data_AF-G7QAY0-F1
#
_entry.id   AF-G7QAY0-F1
#
_cell.length_a   1.000
_cell.length_b   1.000
_cell.length_c   1.000
_cell.angle_alpha   90.00
_cell.angle_beta   90.00
_cell.angle_gamma   90.00
#
_symmetry.space_group_name_H-M   'P 1'
#
loop_
_entity.id
_entity.type
_entity.pdbx_description
1 polymer ?
#
loop_
_entity_poly.entity_id
_entity_poly.type
_entity_poly.pdbx_seq_one_letter_code
_entity_poly.pdbx_strand_id
1 'polypeptide(L)'
;MSGAGGSSFPRDGWNSGQGGAPGGEGSNSSSGGSGGSSGGGGSGGGGNICSSLFERTILSSPVPEVITKLKQGGILQIELIDQGRILAASFHGERAGSIISPKLIEFIECIQAGFEYIATVDAVDGGQCQVTIRPKVKK
;
A
#
# COMPACT_ATOMS: atom_id res chain seq x y z
N MET A 1 -42.06 57.80 16.41
CA MET A 1 -41.70 57.85 17.84
C MET A 1 -40.65 56.77 18.06
N SER A 2 -39.37 57.15 18.06
CA SER A 2 -38.52 57.26 19.27
C SER A 2 -37.96 55.87 19.66
N GLY A 3 -36.65 55.63 19.77
CA GLY A 3 -35.56 56.56 19.95
C GLY A 3 -34.19 55.93 19.67
N ALA A 4 -33.21 56.83 19.67
CA ALA A 4 -31.79 56.62 19.42
C ALA A 4 -30.99 56.43 20.72
N GLY A 5 -29.70 56.08 20.56
CA GLY A 5 -28.63 56.25 21.55
C GLY A 5 -27.97 54.93 21.93
N GLY A 6 -26.66 54.75 21.98
CA GLY A 6 -25.47 55.59 21.79
C GLY A 6 -24.25 54.65 21.97
N SER A 7 -23.23 54.71 21.10
CA SER A 7 -21.95 55.44 21.26
C SER A 7 -20.85 54.70 22.06
N SER A 8 -19.62 54.74 21.51
CA SER A 8 -18.30 54.80 22.20
C SER A 8 -17.58 53.48 22.54
N PHE A 9 -16.53 53.01 21.83
CA PHE A 9 -15.08 53.40 21.73
C PHE A 9 -14.22 52.18 22.20
N PRO A 10 -12.87 52.13 22.08
CA PRO A 10 -11.98 52.28 20.91
C PRO A 10 -10.90 51.15 20.80
N ARG A 11 -9.96 51.36 19.86
CA ARG A 11 -8.63 50.75 19.57
C ARG A 11 -7.87 50.09 20.74
N ASP A 12 -7.08 49.06 20.41
CA ASP A 12 -5.62 48.88 20.62
C ASP A 12 -5.29 47.42 20.19
N GLY A 13 -4.34 47.07 19.31
CA GLY A 13 -2.98 47.54 19.21
C GLY A 13 -2.01 46.56 19.89
N TRP A 14 -1.94 45.28 19.45
CA TRP A 14 -0.95 44.34 19.98
C TRP A 14 0.06 43.89 18.92
N ASN A 15 1.14 44.66 18.84
CA ASN A 15 2.41 44.31 18.22
C ASN A 15 3.20 43.47 19.23
N SER A 16 3.39 42.17 18.95
CA SER A 16 4.33 41.33 19.68
C SER A 16 5.51 41.00 18.78
N GLY A 17 6.58 41.78 18.93
CA GLY A 17 7.89 41.40 18.41
C GLY A 17 8.39 40.12 19.06
N GLN A 18 9.06 39.30 18.28
CA GLN A 18 10.02 38.32 18.78
C GLN A 18 11.24 38.38 17.87
N GLY A 19 12.31 38.99 18.41
CA GLY A 19 13.63 39.03 17.78
C GLY A 19 14.40 37.73 18.03
N GLY A 20 15.39 37.49 17.16
CA GLY A 20 16.37 36.43 17.32
C GLY A 20 17.40 36.44 16.18
N ALA A 21 18.50 37.17 16.39
CA ALA A 21 19.82 36.88 15.80
C ALA A 21 20.62 36.10 16.87
N PRO A 22 21.76 35.39 16.61
CA PRO A 22 22.73 35.64 15.54
C PRO A 22 23.45 34.39 14.94
N GLY A 23 24.27 34.63 13.91
CA GLY A 23 25.66 34.11 13.83
C GLY A 23 25.93 32.79 13.11
N GLY A 24 26.89 32.81 12.17
CA GLY A 24 27.59 31.60 11.74
C GLY A 24 28.13 31.58 10.31
N GLU A 25 28.84 32.62 9.87
CA GLU A 25 29.64 32.57 8.64
C GLU A 25 31.04 32.07 9.00
N GLY A 26 31.38 30.85 8.59
CA GLY A 26 32.76 30.39 8.62
C GLY A 26 32.91 28.91 8.93
N SER A 27 33.41 28.15 7.94
CA SER A 27 34.72 27.48 8.03
C SER A 27 34.92 26.59 6.79
N ASN A 28 35.85 27.01 5.94
CA ASN A 28 36.59 26.11 5.07
C ASN A 28 37.45 25.19 5.95
N SER A 29 37.38 23.87 5.78
CA SER A 29 38.53 22.95 5.89
C SER A 29 38.14 21.52 5.54
N SER A 30 38.89 21.00 4.58
CA SER A 30 38.95 19.64 4.07
C SER A 30 39.11 18.54 5.14
N SER A 31 38.67 17.34 4.77
CA SER A 31 39.34 16.02 4.96
C SER A 31 38.54 14.98 5.76
N GLY A 32 38.20 13.88 5.07
CA GLY A 32 38.40 12.54 5.60
C GLY A 32 37.16 11.77 6.08
N GLY A 33 36.94 10.60 5.46
CA GLY A 33 36.47 9.42 6.19
C GLY A 33 35.09 8.87 5.84
N SER A 34 35.09 7.88 4.94
CA SER A 34 34.40 6.58 5.05
C SER A 34 32.94 6.50 5.51
N GLY A 35 32.07 6.00 4.64
CA GLY A 35 30.78 5.43 5.05
C GLY A 35 29.84 5.25 3.88
N GLY A 36 29.85 4.07 3.26
CA GLY A 36 28.95 3.75 2.16
C GLY A 36 27.48 3.82 2.57
N SER A 37 26.65 4.28 1.65
CA SER A 37 25.26 3.85 1.51
C SER A 37 24.84 4.06 0.06
N SER A 38 25.43 3.25 -0.82
CA SER A 38 24.77 2.84 -2.05
C SER A 38 23.58 1.97 -1.64
N GLY A 39 22.43 2.60 -1.42
CA GLY A 39 21.24 1.94 -0.87
C GLY A 39 19.94 2.52 -1.41
N GLY A 40 19.94 3.05 -2.63
CA GLY A 40 18.74 3.37 -3.39
C GLY A 40 18.42 2.22 -4.33
N GLY A 41 18.02 1.07 -3.78
CA GLY A 41 17.62 -0.09 -4.56
C GLY A 41 16.24 0.13 -5.21
N GLY A 42 16.23 0.27 -6.53
CA GLY A 42 15.17 -0.29 -7.38
C GLY A 42 13.98 0.61 -7.73
N SER A 43 14.20 1.67 -8.53
CA SER A 43 13.12 2.30 -9.31
C SER A 43 13.51 2.29 -10.79
N GLY A 44 13.26 1.17 -11.48
CA GLY A 44 13.57 1.06 -12.90
C GLY A 44 13.50 -0.37 -13.41
N GLY A 45 12.30 -0.94 -13.50
CA GLY A 45 12.14 -2.29 -14.05
C GLY A 45 10.71 -2.83 -14.12
N GLY A 46 9.70 -1.97 -14.31
CA GLY A 46 8.28 -2.33 -14.28
C GLY A 46 7.78 -3.34 -15.34
N GLY A 47 8.66 -3.93 -16.16
CA GLY A 47 8.29 -4.94 -17.17
C GLY A 47 8.57 -6.40 -16.76
N ASN A 48 9.54 -6.65 -15.87
CA ASN A 48 10.01 -8.01 -15.58
C ASN A 48 9.59 -8.53 -14.20
N ILE A 49 9.34 -7.63 -13.24
CA ILE A 49 8.96 -8.03 -11.88
C ILE A 49 7.59 -8.72 -11.91
N CYS A 50 6.61 -8.20 -12.63
CA CYS A 50 5.25 -8.75 -12.64
C CYS A 50 5.24 -10.25 -13.02
N SER A 51 6.05 -10.63 -14.00
CA SER A 51 6.23 -12.00 -14.50
C SER A 51 6.97 -12.93 -13.53
N SER A 52 7.71 -12.38 -12.56
CA SER A 52 8.43 -13.13 -11.52
C SER A 52 7.93 -12.83 -10.11
N LEU A 53 6.79 -12.13 -9.98
CA LEU A 53 6.24 -11.69 -8.71
C LEU A 53 5.47 -12.86 -8.08
N PHE A 54 6.08 -13.54 -7.12
CA PHE A 54 5.44 -14.57 -6.33
C PHE A 54 5.41 -14.14 -4.86
N GLU A 55 4.31 -14.43 -4.19
CA GLU A 55 4.15 -14.12 -2.77
C GLU A 55 3.29 -15.18 -2.10
N ARG A 56 3.71 -15.62 -0.92
CA ARG A 56 2.90 -16.51 -0.08
C ARG A 56 2.17 -15.66 0.95
N THR A 57 0.86 -15.84 1.05
CA THR A 57 0.00 -15.06 1.94
C THR A 57 -1.15 -15.91 2.47
N ILE A 58 -1.92 -15.33 3.39
CA ILE A 58 -3.13 -15.92 3.95
C ILE A 58 -4.35 -15.14 3.50
N LEU A 59 -5.46 -15.85 3.33
CA LEU A 59 -6.75 -15.19 3.14
C LEU A 59 -7.19 -14.55 4.46
N SER A 60 -7.46 -13.25 4.44
CA SER A 60 -7.83 -12.50 5.65
C SER A 60 -9.32 -12.61 5.99
N SER A 61 -10.17 -12.93 5.02
CA SER A 61 -11.60 -13.18 5.23
C SER A 61 -12.06 -14.37 4.39
N PRO A 62 -11.64 -15.59 4.78
CA PRO A 62 -11.97 -16.81 4.07
C PRO A 62 -13.46 -17.13 4.22
N VAL A 63 -14.12 -17.35 3.09
CA VAL A 63 -15.54 -17.72 3.04
C VAL A 63 -15.66 -19.24 3.20
N PRO A 64 -16.20 -19.76 4.32
CA PRO A 64 -16.15 -21.19 4.66
C PRO A 64 -16.84 -22.07 3.62
N GLU A 65 -17.87 -21.56 2.94
CA GLU A 65 -18.56 -22.26 1.85
C GLU A 65 -17.64 -22.56 0.66
N VAL A 66 -16.67 -21.68 0.38
CA VAL A 66 -15.70 -21.87 -0.70
C VAL A 66 -14.53 -22.72 -0.18
N ILE A 67 -14.08 -22.46 1.04
CA ILE A 67 -12.95 -23.15 1.69
C ILE A 67 -13.19 -24.66 1.80
N THR A 68 -14.44 -25.07 2.11
CA THR A 68 -14.84 -26.48 2.16
C THR A 68 -14.85 -27.16 0.79
N LYS A 69 -15.02 -26.40 -0.29
CA LYS A 69 -14.90 -26.89 -1.68
C LYS A 69 -13.44 -26.88 -2.16
N LEU A 70 -12.61 -26.00 -1.60
CA LEU A 70 -11.19 -25.90 -1.90
C LEU A 70 -10.42 -27.08 -1.29
N LYS A 71 -9.43 -27.54 -2.04
CA LYS A 71 -8.47 -28.56 -1.60
C LYS A 71 -7.06 -28.00 -1.79
N GLN A 72 -6.10 -28.60 -1.09
CA GLN A 72 -4.69 -28.35 -1.36
C GLN A 72 -4.39 -28.52 -2.86
N GLY A 73 -3.67 -27.56 -3.44
CA GLY A 73 -3.42 -27.47 -4.88
C GLY A 73 -4.55 -26.81 -5.69
N GLY A 74 -5.63 -26.37 -5.05
CA GLY A 74 -6.70 -25.63 -5.70
C GLY A 74 -6.20 -24.33 -6.32
N ILE A 75 -6.71 -23.97 -7.50
CA ILE A 75 -6.36 -22.74 -8.21
C ILE A 75 -7.48 -21.72 -8.01
N LEU A 76 -7.09 -20.56 -7.51
CA LEU A 76 -7.92 -19.39 -7.28
C LEU A 76 -7.52 -18.31 -8.27
N GLN A 77 -8.50 -17.63 -8.85
CA GLN A 77 -8.26 -16.49 -9.69
C GLN A 77 -8.13 -15.24 -8.83
N ILE A 78 -7.15 -14.39 -9.14
CA ILE A 78 -6.99 -13.12 -8.46
C ILE A 78 -7.71 -12.05 -9.25
N GLU A 79 -8.53 -11.27 -8.55
CA GLU A 79 -9.24 -10.14 -9.12
C GLU A 79 -9.11 -8.91 -8.22
N LEU A 80 -9.22 -7.75 -8.86
CA LEU A 80 -9.21 -6.47 -8.21
C LEU A 80 -10.63 -6.05 -7.87
N ILE A 81 -10.91 -5.85 -6.58
CA ILE A 81 -12.18 -5.33 -6.07
C ILE A 81 -11.97 -3.94 -5.46
N ASP A 82 -13.06 -3.29 -5.05
CA ASP A 82 -13.03 -1.97 -4.42
C ASP A 82 -12.26 -0.94 -5.27
N GLN A 83 -12.61 -0.88 -6.57
CA GLN A 83 -11.95 0.00 -7.54
C GLN A 83 -10.42 -0.25 -7.67
N GLY A 84 -9.97 -1.49 -7.43
CA GLY A 84 -8.57 -1.86 -7.55
C GLY A 84 -7.73 -1.62 -6.30
N ARG A 85 -8.36 -1.47 -5.14
CA ARG A 85 -7.66 -1.29 -3.86
C ARG A 85 -7.44 -2.58 -3.09
N ILE A 86 -8.21 -3.62 -3.41
CA ILE A 86 -8.18 -4.88 -2.68
C ILE A 86 -8.02 -6.03 -3.66
N LEU A 87 -7.12 -6.96 -3.35
CA LEU A 87 -7.00 -8.22 -4.05
C LEU A 87 -8.00 -9.22 -3.46
N ALA A 88 -8.87 -9.76 -4.29
CA ALA A 88 -9.76 -10.85 -3.93
C ALA A 88 -9.32 -12.13 -4.63
N ALA A 89 -9.41 -13.24 -3.91
CA ALA A 89 -9.30 -14.57 -4.48
C ALA A 89 -10.70 -15.10 -4.76
N SER A 90 -10.94 -15.54 -5.98
CA SER A 90 -12.20 -16.14 -6.40
C SER A 90 -12.00 -17.54 -6.97
N PHE A 91 -12.85 -18.45 -6.54
CA PHE A 91 -12.91 -19.82 -7.04
C PHE A 91 -14.12 -19.96 -7.95
N HIS A 92 -13.90 -20.14 -9.26
CA HIS A 92 -14.97 -20.29 -10.24
C HIS A 92 -16.02 -19.15 -10.21
N GLY A 93 -15.59 -17.93 -9.88
CA GLY A 93 -16.46 -16.76 -9.73
C GLY A 93 -17.08 -16.59 -8.34
N GLU A 94 -16.85 -17.50 -7.40
CA GLU A 94 -17.25 -17.40 -6.00
C GLU A 94 -16.09 -16.82 -5.18
N ARG A 95 -16.32 -15.69 -4.49
CA ARG A 95 -15.26 -15.02 -3.72
C ARG A 95 -14.84 -15.90 -2.53
N ALA A 96 -13.63 -16.43 -2.59
CA ALA A 96 -13.03 -17.21 -1.50
C ALA A 96 -12.56 -16.33 -0.34
N GLY A 97 -12.14 -15.09 -0.63
CA GLY A 97 -11.76 -14.12 0.39
C GLY A 97 -10.91 -12.97 -0.17
N SER A 98 -10.50 -12.07 0.73
CA SER A 98 -9.51 -11.04 0.43
C SER A 98 -8.10 -11.50 0.77
N ILE A 99 -7.16 -11.00 -0.02
CA ILE A 99 -5.72 -11.20 0.15
C ILE A 99 -5.14 -9.91 0.70
N ILE A 100 -4.35 -10.01 1.77
CA ILE A 100 -3.58 -8.91 2.31
C ILE A 100 -2.11 -9.30 2.23
N SER A 101 -1.33 -8.55 1.48
CA SER A 101 0.11 -8.79 1.31
C SER A 101 0.88 -7.48 1.38
N PRO A 102 2.14 -7.49 1.83
CA PRO A 102 2.98 -6.28 1.85
C PRO A 102 3.22 -5.74 0.43
N LYS A 103 3.24 -6.62 -0.56
CA LYS A 103 3.40 -6.30 -2.00
C LYS A 103 2.08 -6.05 -2.74
N LEU A 104 1.00 -5.77 -2.02
CA LEU A 104 -0.34 -5.62 -2.61
C LEU A 104 -0.38 -4.50 -3.66
N ILE A 105 0.36 -3.39 -3.45
CA ILE A 105 0.47 -2.32 -4.44
C ILE A 105 1.11 -2.82 -5.74
N GLU A 106 2.23 -3.55 -5.66
CA GLU A 106 2.91 -4.12 -6.83
C GLU A 106 1.98 -5.05 -7.63
N PHE A 107 1.22 -5.91 -6.94
CA PHE A 107 0.22 -6.77 -7.59
C PHE A 107 -0.88 -5.95 -8.28
N ILE A 108 -1.40 -4.90 -7.64
CA ILE A 108 -2.42 -4.02 -8.25
C ILE A 108 -1.87 -3.40 -9.53
N GLU A 109 -0.68 -2.80 -9.48
CA GLU A 109 -0.06 -2.16 -10.64
C GLU A 109 0.13 -3.16 -11.79
N CYS A 110 0.62 -4.37 -11.49
CA CYS A 110 0.77 -5.42 -12.49
C CYS A 110 -0.57 -5.87 -13.09
N ILE A 111 -1.62 -6.04 -12.28
CA ILE A 111 -2.95 -6.41 -12.78
C ILE A 111 -3.55 -5.29 -13.64
N GLN A 112 -3.39 -4.03 -13.23
CA GLN A 112 -3.81 -2.86 -14.01
C GLN A 112 -3.03 -2.72 -15.32
N ALA A 113 -1.76 -3.14 -15.35
CA ALA A 113 -0.95 -3.22 -16.56
C ALA A 113 -1.36 -4.37 -17.51
N GLY A 114 -2.29 -5.24 -17.09
CA GLY A 114 -2.83 -6.34 -17.89
C GLY A 114 -2.24 -7.71 -17.58
N PHE A 115 -1.46 -7.86 -16.50
CA PHE A 115 -0.97 -9.17 -16.06
C PHE A 115 -2.05 -9.93 -15.28
N GLU A 116 -2.25 -11.20 -15.62
CA GLU A 116 -3.16 -12.08 -14.88
C GLU A 116 -2.39 -12.80 -13.76
N TYR A 117 -2.99 -12.92 -12.58
CA TYR A 117 -2.43 -13.68 -11.46
C TYR A 117 -3.38 -14.78 -11.01
N ILE A 118 -2.79 -15.86 -10.49
CA ILE A 118 -3.49 -16.96 -9.86
C ILE A 118 -2.92 -17.23 -8.48
N ALA A 119 -3.77 -17.56 -7.53
CA ALA A 119 -3.37 -18.11 -6.24
C ALA A 119 -3.50 -19.62 -6.27
N THR A 120 -2.54 -20.33 -5.69
CA THR A 120 -2.62 -21.77 -5.48
C THR A 120 -2.73 -22.03 -3.98
N VAL A 121 -3.65 -22.90 -3.57
CA VAL A 121 -3.84 -23.24 -2.15
C VAL A 121 -2.72 -24.17 -1.71
N ASP A 122 -1.87 -23.72 -0.78
CA ASP A 122 -0.81 -24.52 -0.18
C ASP A 122 -1.36 -25.39 0.96
N ALA A 123 -2.18 -24.80 1.83
CA ALA A 123 -2.75 -25.46 3.01
C ALA A 123 -4.04 -24.78 3.49
N VAL A 124 -4.92 -25.56 4.09
CA VAL A 124 -6.17 -25.11 4.72
C VAL A 124 -6.18 -25.63 6.15
N ASP A 125 -6.11 -24.76 7.14
CA ASP A 125 -6.03 -25.13 8.56
C ASP A 125 -7.03 -24.31 9.39
N GLY A 126 -8.07 -24.97 9.94
CA GLY A 126 -8.94 -24.39 10.97
C GLY A 126 -9.66 -23.09 10.65
N GLY A 127 -9.75 -22.68 9.38
CA GLY A 127 -10.29 -21.39 8.96
C GLY A 127 -9.25 -20.40 8.43
N GLN A 128 -7.95 -20.73 8.47
CA GLN A 128 -6.91 -20.04 7.69
C GLN A 128 -6.63 -20.81 6.40
N CYS A 129 -6.49 -20.07 5.30
CA CYS A 129 -6.07 -20.62 4.02
C CYS A 129 -4.78 -19.95 3.58
N GLN A 130 -3.72 -20.74 3.53
CA GLN A 130 -2.46 -20.34 2.93
C GLN A 130 -2.54 -20.52 1.43
N VAL A 131 -2.22 -19.44 0.73
CA VAL A 131 -2.22 -19.39 -0.72
C VAL A 131 -0.92 -18.77 -1.22
N THR A 132 -0.38 -19.32 -2.30
CA THR A 132 0.75 -18.74 -3.01
C THR A 132 0.27 -18.11 -4.31
N ILE A 133 0.46 -16.80 -4.42
CA ILE A 133 0.15 -16.01 -5.61
C ILE A 133 1.32 -16.13 -6.58
N ARG A 134 0.98 -16.35 -7.85
CA ARG A 134 1.94 -16.43 -8.96
C ARG A 134 1.32 -15.85 -10.24
N PRO A 135 2.14 -15.34 -11.17
CA PRO A 135 1.66 -14.84 -12.44
C PRO A 135 1.17 -15.99 -13.32
N LYS A 136 0.04 -15.77 -13.99
CA LYS A 136 -0.53 -16.66 -15.01
C LYS A 136 0.16 -16.37 -16.33
N VAL A 137 1.39 -16.84 -16.49
CA VAL A 137 2.10 -16.77 -17.77
C VAL A 137 1.32 -17.56 -18.82
N LYS A 138 0.74 -16.87 -19.81
CA LYS A 138 0.27 -17.51 -21.04
C LYS A 138 1.50 -17.87 -21.86
N LYS A 139 1.68 -19.17 -22.09
CA LYS A 139 2.70 -19.71 -23.00
C LYS A 139 2.36 -19.39 -24.44
#